data_AF-A0A066XBW8-F1
#
_entry.id   AF-A0A066XBW8-F1
#
_cell.length_a   1.000
_cell.length_b   1.000
_cell.length_c   1.000
_cell.angle_alpha   90.00
_cell.angle_beta   90.00
_cell.angle_gamma   90.00
#
_symmetry.space_group_name_H-M   'P 1'
#
loop_
_entity.id
_entity.type
_entity.pdbx_description
1 polymer ?
#
loop_
_entity_poly.entity_id
_entity_poly.type
_entity_poly.pdbx_seq_one_letter_code
_entity_poly.pdbx_strand_id
1 'polypeptide(L)'
;MPAAPPTKAIPPATGLHEEQPADGLSGRQIFYIFGLDGIGAAVLSGGINFAIAYGMYSTQNVGMHPIRLFQLPNTLAGDAAVTVLIQTTVTWFVELVLVEHDMKNGAVRPIDFVRKPSRPLLRWLMLLDRKQATHSQSRAQSLTDHAVRIGLMFIVSFLILWPASVGILTTIGERRGGRDWDWYFQREWAPQAFKAVFGGLLALLTTPVMASFWLVREGWRLRRG
;
A
#
# COMPACT_ATOMS: atom_id res chain seq x y z
N MET A 1 -55.39 8.03 -51.92
CA MET A 1 -54.15 8.36 -51.17
C MET A 1 -53.61 7.07 -50.57
N PRO A 2 -52.39 6.61 -50.91
CA PRO A 2 -51.84 5.38 -50.36
C PRO A 2 -51.35 5.60 -48.91
N ALA A 3 -51.60 4.60 -48.05
CA ALA A 3 -51.23 4.61 -46.64
C ALA A 3 -49.70 4.53 -46.47
N ALA A 4 -49.16 5.31 -45.53
CA ALA A 4 -47.73 5.30 -45.21
C ALA A 4 -47.32 3.94 -44.60
N PRO A 5 -46.11 3.43 -44.92
CA PRO A 5 -45.63 2.18 -44.35
C PRO A 5 -45.29 2.33 -42.86
N PRO A 6 -45.45 1.25 -42.06
CA PRO A 6 -45.19 1.30 -40.63
C PRO A 6 -43.71 1.52 -40.33
N THR A 7 -43.42 2.52 -39.51
CA THR A 7 -42.08 2.82 -38.99
C THR A 7 -41.58 1.64 -38.16
N LYS A 8 -40.53 0.95 -38.64
CA LYS A 8 -39.83 -0.06 -37.84
C LYS A 8 -39.20 0.63 -36.63
N ALA A 9 -39.64 0.26 -35.43
CA ALA A 9 -38.99 0.67 -34.20
C ALA A 9 -37.54 0.19 -34.21
N ILE A 10 -36.61 1.13 -34.07
CA ILE A 10 -35.19 0.85 -33.88
C ILE A 10 -35.06 0.29 -32.46
N PRO A 11 -34.50 -0.93 -32.26
CA PRO A 11 -34.28 -1.43 -30.91
C PRO A 11 -33.30 -0.50 -30.18
N PRO A 12 -33.53 -0.22 -28.88
CA PRO A 12 -32.65 0.64 -28.11
C PRO A 12 -31.22 0.08 -28.16
N ALA A 13 -30.27 0.98 -28.38
CA ALA A 13 -28.85 0.68 -28.43
C ALA A 13 -28.47 -0.15 -27.20
N THR A 14 -27.92 -1.34 -27.48
CA THR A 14 -27.40 -2.29 -26.51
C THR A 14 -26.55 -1.55 -25.48
N GLY A 15 -27.01 -1.56 -24.23
CA GLY A 15 -26.35 -0.90 -23.12
C GLY A 15 -24.87 -1.23 -23.12
N LEU A 16 -24.04 -0.19 -23.02
CA LEU A 16 -22.72 -0.32 -22.42
C LEU A 16 -22.91 -1.14 -21.15
N HIS A 17 -22.09 -2.15 -20.93
CA HIS A 17 -22.11 -2.96 -19.72
C HIS A 17 -21.94 -2.06 -18.49
N GLU A 18 -23.05 -1.51 -18.00
CA GLU A 18 -23.18 -0.84 -16.73
C GLU A 18 -23.20 -1.96 -15.71
N GLU A 19 -22.00 -2.47 -15.44
CA GLU A 19 -21.78 -3.49 -14.44
C GLU A 19 -22.35 -2.99 -13.11
N GLN A 20 -23.50 -3.54 -12.73
CA GLN A 20 -24.26 -3.12 -11.55
C GLN A 20 -23.35 -3.10 -10.31
N PRO A 21 -23.46 -2.07 -9.45
CA PRO A 21 -22.71 -2.00 -8.20
C PRO A 21 -22.98 -3.25 -7.36
N ALA A 22 -21.92 -3.91 -6.88
CA ALA A 22 -22.09 -5.10 -6.06
C ALA A 22 -22.68 -4.71 -4.70
N ASP A 23 -23.83 -5.31 -4.34
CA ASP A 23 -24.53 -5.10 -3.06
C ASP A 23 -23.73 -5.60 -1.83
N GLY A 24 -22.60 -6.27 -2.05
CA GLY A 24 -21.64 -6.70 -1.04
C GLY A 24 -20.25 -6.93 -1.63
N LEU A 25 -19.28 -7.25 -0.77
CA LEU A 25 -17.93 -7.64 -1.19
C LEU A 25 -18.01 -8.91 -2.04
N SER A 26 -17.80 -8.78 -3.35
CA SER A 26 -17.72 -9.93 -4.25
C SER A 26 -16.52 -10.79 -3.85
N GLY A 27 -16.62 -12.12 -3.96
CA GLY A 27 -15.49 -13.02 -3.76
C GLY A 27 -14.26 -12.63 -4.61
N ARG A 28 -14.49 -12.04 -5.79
CA ARG A 28 -13.43 -11.50 -6.65
C ARG A 28 -12.72 -10.29 -6.02
N GLN A 29 -13.46 -9.41 -5.34
CA GLN A 29 -12.88 -8.26 -4.62
C GLN A 29 -12.11 -8.71 -3.38
N ILE A 30 -12.62 -9.70 -2.65
CA ILE A 30 -11.91 -10.29 -1.50
C ILE A 30 -10.60 -10.93 -1.95
N PHE A 31 -10.64 -11.72 -3.03
CA PHE A 31 -9.44 -12.32 -3.60
C PHE A 31 -8.44 -11.28 -4.11
N TYR A 32 -8.90 -10.21 -4.73
CA TYR A 32 -8.04 -9.10 -5.13
C TYR A 32 -7.35 -8.46 -3.92
N ILE A 33 -8.11 -7.99 -2.94
CA ILE A 33 -7.61 -7.22 -1.79
C ILE A 33 -6.72 -8.07 -0.87
N PHE A 34 -7.12 -9.29 -0.55
CA PHE A 34 -6.40 -10.12 0.44
C PHE A 34 -5.50 -11.17 -0.21
N GLY A 35 -5.85 -11.64 -1.40
CA GLY A 35 -5.04 -12.61 -2.15
C GLY A 35 -3.90 -11.93 -2.88
N LEU A 36 -4.21 -11.08 -3.86
CA LEU A 36 -3.20 -10.39 -4.67
C LEU A 36 -2.50 -9.28 -3.88
N ASP A 37 -3.27 -8.32 -3.36
CA ASP A 37 -2.72 -7.18 -2.63
C ASP A 37 -2.36 -7.54 -1.19
N GLY A 38 -2.76 -8.70 -0.67
CA GLY A 38 -2.33 -9.15 0.65
C GLY A 38 -1.15 -10.10 0.55
N ILE A 39 -1.44 -11.37 0.28
CA ILE A 39 -0.45 -12.45 0.28
C ILE A 39 0.55 -12.28 -0.88
N GLY A 40 0.07 -11.97 -2.09
CA GLY A 40 0.91 -11.76 -3.26
C GLY A 40 1.92 -10.63 -3.06
N ALA A 41 1.43 -9.48 -2.60
CA ALA A 41 2.27 -8.34 -2.24
C ALA A 41 3.26 -8.66 -1.11
N ALA A 42 2.85 -9.43 -0.11
CA ALA A 42 3.73 -9.86 0.98
C ALA A 42 4.90 -10.72 0.49
N VAL A 43 4.63 -11.70 -0.37
CA VAL A 43 5.68 -12.55 -0.96
C VAL A 43 6.62 -11.72 -1.82
N LEU A 44 6.09 -10.87 -2.69
CA LEU A 44 6.90 -10.02 -3.57
C LEU A 44 7.78 -9.05 -2.77
N SER A 45 7.19 -8.33 -1.82
CA SER A 45 7.91 -7.35 -1.00
C SER A 45 8.94 -8.00 -0.09
N GLY A 46 8.60 -9.16 0.49
CA GLY A 46 9.55 -9.94 1.27
C GLY A 46 10.74 -10.41 0.43
N GLY A 47 10.50 -10.90 -0.79
CA GLY A 47 11.56 -11.28 -1.72
C GLY A 47 12.48 -10.12 -2.11
N ILE A 48 11.92 -8.94 -2.42
CA ILE A 48 12.70 -7.74 -2.76
C ILE A 48 13.56 -7.28 -1.58
N ASN A 49 12.97 -7.21 -0.38
CA ASN A 49 13.70 -6.81 0.83
C ASN A 49 14.79 -7.82 1.19
N PHE A 50 14.54 -9.12 1.01
CA PHE A 50 15.56 -10.16 1.15
C PHE A 50 16.72 -9.92 0.19
N ALA A 51 16.44 -9.69 -1.10
CA ALA A 51 17.47 -9.50 -2.12
C ALA A 51 18.34 -8.27 -1.84
N ILE A 52 17.73 -7.15 -1.43
CA ILE A 52 18.46 -5.94 -1.03
C ILE A 52 19.35 -6.23 0.18
N ALA A 53 18.79 -6.85 1.23
CA ALA A 53 19.54 -7.20 2.44
C ALA A 53 20.67 -8.18 2.14
N TYR A 54 20.44 -9.14 1.26
CA TYR A 54 21.47 -10.07 0.82
C TYR A 54 22.61 -9.32 0.14
N GLY A 55 22.34 -8.49 -0.86
CA GLY A 55 23.36 -7.69 -1.54
C GLY A 55 24.13 -6.77 -0.59
N MET A 56 23.44 -6.15 0.37
CA MET A 56 24.05 -5.20 1.30
C MET A 56 24.88 -5.86 2.40
N TYR A 57 24.38 -6.93 3.03
CA TYR A 57 25.05 -7.55 4.18
C TYR A 57 26.02 -8.67 3.81
N SER A 58 25.80 -9.41 2.71
CA SER A 58 26.70 -10.49 2.30
C SER A 58 28.05 -9.98 1.79
N THR A 59 28.10 -8.74 1.30
CA THR A 59 29.30 -8.12 0.73
C THR A 59 30.07 -7.26 1.74
N GLN A 60 29.56 -7.09 2.96
CA GLN A 60 30.17 -6.23 3.98
C GLN A 60 31.32 -6.90 4.73
N ASN A 61 32.41 -6.14 4.93
CA ASN A 61 33.52 -6.50 5.79
C ASN A 61 33.14 -6.33 7.27
N VAL A 62 32.51 -7.35 7.86
CA VAL A 62 32.03 -7.35 9.25
C VAL A 62 33.16 -7.19 10.28
N GLY A 63 34.40 -7.48 9.90
CA GLY A 63 35.59 -7.20 10.72
C GLY A 63 35.86 -5.71 10.94
N MET A 64 35.49 -4.84 9.98
CA MET A 64 35.65 -3.38 10.10
C MET A 64 34.34 -2.66 10.46
N HIS A 65 33.22 -3.13 9.94
CA HIS A 65 31.90 -2.53 10.17
C HIS A 65 30.89 -3.60 10.57
N PRO A 66 30.82 -3.94 11.87
CA PRO A 66 29.88 -4.95 12.34
C PRO A 66 28.43 -4.50 12.17
N ILE A 67 27.56 -5.46 11.87
CA ILE A 67 26.11 -5.27 11.78
C ILE A 67 25.57 -5.18 13.20
N ARG A 68 24.88 -4.07 13.48
CA ARG A 68 24.44 -3.66 14.81
C ARG A 68 22.96 -3.32 14.80
N LEU A 69 22.32 -3.37 15.97
CA LEU A 69 20.90 -3.04 16.06
C LEU A 69 20.68 -1.54 15.87
N PHE A 70 21.45 -0.70 16.57
CA PHE A 70 21.23 0.75 16.59
C PHE A 70 22.38 1.56 15.99
N GLN A 71 23.63 1.22 16.27
CA GLN A 71 24.77 2.04 15.88
C GLN A 71 25.08 1.99 14.37
N LEU A 72 25.47 3.15 13.84
CA LEU A 72 25.94 3.33 12.47
C LEU A 72 27.35 2.73 12.27
N PRO A 73 27.73 2.32 11.05
CA PRO A 73 27.02 2.52 9.78
C PRO A 73 25.99 1.44 9.42
N ASN A 74 26.11 0.22 9.98
CA ASN A 74 25.28 -0.94 9.59
C ASN A 74 24.21 -1.22 10.64
N THR A 75 23.18 -0.37 10.67
CA THR A 75 22.10 -0.42 11.67
C THR A 75 20.85 -1.13 11.15
N LEU A 76 20.42 -2.21 11.80
CA LEU A 76 19.18 -2.92 11.43
C LEU A 76 17.93 -2.07 11.73
N ALA A 77 17.94 -1.33 12.85
CA ALA A 77 16.79 -0.51 13.25
C ALA A 77 16.62 0.69 12.32
N GLY A 78 17.72 1.34 11.90
CA GLY A 78 17.67 2.39 10.89
C GLY A 78 17.20 1.87 9.54
N ASP A 79 17.70 0.71 9.13
CA ASP A 79 17.25 0.02 7.90
C ASP A 79 15.75 -0.28 7.89
N ALA A 80 15.21 -0.74 9.01
CA ALA A 80 13.78 -1.00 9.17
C ALA A 80 12.97 0.30 9.04
N ALA A 81 13.41 1.38 9.70
CA ALA A 81 12.74 2.69 9.63
C ALA A 81 12.68 3.23 8.19
N VAL A 82 13.81 3.16 7.48
CA VAL A 82 13.91 3.57 6.07
C VAL A 82 13.02 2.69 5.19
N THR A 83 12.95 1.39 5.47
CA THR A 83 12.09 0.45 4.73
C THR A 83 10.61 0.84 4.88
N VAL A 84 10.13 1.15 6.10
CA VAL A 84 8.74 1.61 6.28
C VAL A 84 8.48 2.87 5.46
N LEU A 85 9.36 3.87 5.52
CA LEU A 85 9.19 5.13 4.82
C LEU A 85 9.13 4.96 3.29
N ILE A 86 10.12 4.28 2.74
CA ILE A 86 10.23 4.08 1.29
C ILE A 86 9.10 3.19 0.79
N GLN A 87 8.86 2.05 1.44
CA GLN A 87 7.86 1.09 0.99
C GLN A 87 6.45 1.69 1.06
N THR A 88 6.05 2.34 2.16
CA THR A 88 4.72 2.98 2.23
C THR A 88 4.53 4.07 1.17
N THR A 89 5.58 4.83 0.85
CA THR A 89 5.55 5.84 -0.21
C THR A 89 5.39 5.21 -1.59
N VAL A 90 6.26 4.26 -1.94
CA VAL A 90 6.25 3.61 -3.25
C VAL A 90 4.95 2.83 -3.46
N THR A 91 4.56 2.02 -2.48
CA THR A 91 3.33 1.23 -2.50
C THR A 91 2.11 2.12 -2.73
N TRP A 92 2.00 3.26 -2.04
CA TRP A 92 0.87 4.16 -2.22
C TRP A 92 0.64 4.58 -3.68
N PHE A 93 1.73 4.90 -4.40
CA PHE A 93 1.66 5.29 -5.81
C PHE A 93 1.51 4.10 -6.75
N VAL A 94 2.11 2.95 -6.43
CA VAL A 94 1.92 1.72 -7.20
C VAL A 94 0.44 1.31 -7.14
N GLU A 95 -0.17 1.27 -5.96
CA GLU A 95 -1.58 0.93 -5.78
C GLU A 95 -2.51 1.91 -6.48
N LEU A 96 -2.18 3.21 -6.45
CA LEU A 96 -2.92 4.21 -7.22
C LEU A 96 -2.98 3.84 -8.71
N VAL A 97 -1.84 3.48 -9.30
CA VAL A 97 -1.75 3.17 -10.73
C VAL A 97 -2.39 1.82 -11.05
N LEU A 98 -2.12 0.78 -10.23
CA LEU A 98 -2.62 -0.57 -10.46
C LEU A 98 -4.13 -0.64 -10.33
N VAL A 99 -4.69 -0.14 -9.23
CA VAL A 99 -6.15 -0.15 -9.00
C VAL A 99 -6.86 0.64 -10.10
N GLU A 100 -6.36 1.82 -10.48
CA GLU A 100 -6.93 2.59 -11.59
C GLU A 100 -6.89 1.84 -12.93
N HIS A 101 -5.80 1.13 -13.22
CA HIS A 101 -5.66 0.33 -14.43
C HIS A 101 -6.61 -0.87 -14.43
N ASP A 102 -6.68 -1.59 -13.30
CA ASP A 102 -7.53 -2.76 -13.13
C ASP A 102 -9.01 -2.41 -13.20
N MET A 103 -9.40 -1.24 -12.68
CA MET A 103 -10.77 -0.73 -12.85
C MET A 103 -11.08 -0.38 -14.31
N LYS A 104 -10.16 0.26 -15.03
CA LYS A 104 -10.35 0.61 -16.46
C LYS A 104 -10.51 -0.63 -17.35
N ASN A 105 -9.86 -1.73 -16.99
CA ASN A 105 -9.93 -2.99 -17.71
C ASN A 105 -11.09 -3.91 -17.25
N GLY A 106 -11.90 -3.49 -16.26
CA GLY A 106 -12.94 -4.35 -15.68
C GLY A 106 -12.41 -5.53 -14.85
N ALA A 107 -11.13 -5.50 -14.48
CA ALA A 107 -10.50 -6.52 -13.63
C ALA A 107 -11.02 -6.45 -12.19
N VAL A 108 -11.40 -5.27 -11.70
CA VAL A 108 -12.00 -5.08 -10.38
C VAL A 108 -13.08 -4.02 -10.44
N ARG A 109 -14.19 -4.24 -9.73
CA ARG A 109 -15.25 -3.24 -9.58
C ARG A 109 -14.98 -2.36 -8.36
N PRO A 110 -15.26 -1.04 -8.43
CA PRO A 110 -15.21 -0.16 -7.28
C PRO A 110 -16.10 -0.64 -6.14
N ILE A 111 -15.72 -0.32 -4.91
CA ILE A 111 -16.50 -0.68 -3.71
C ILE A 111 -17.58 0.37 -3.49
N ASP A 112 -18.84 -0.06 -3.59
CA ASP A 112 -19.99 0.86 -3.49
C ASP A 112 -20.79 0.70 -2.18
N PHE A 113 -20.64 -0.41 -1.45
CA PHE A 113 -21.41 -0.65 -0.21
C PHE A 113 -21.06 0.33 0.93
N VAL A 114 -19.88 0.97 0.90
CA VAL A 114 -19.45 1.87 1.97
C VAL A 114 -20.21 3.18 1.88
N ARG A 115 -21.05 3.47 2.88
CA ARG A 115 -21.81 4.73 2.94
C ARG A 115 -20.87 5.93 2.96
N LYS A 116 -21.18 6.95 2.14
CA LYS A 116 -20.41 8.19 2.09
C LYS A 116 -20.31 8.80 3.50
N PRO A 117 -19.10 9.14 3.97
CA PRO A 117 -18.93 9.69 5.31
C PRO A 117 -19.58 11.07 5.40
N SER A 118 -20.37 11.30 6.45
CA SER A 118 -21.02 12.59 6.71
C SER A 118 -20.08 13.62 7.35
N ARG A 119 -18.98 13.17 7.99
CA ARG A 119 -18.06 14.03 8.74
C ARG A 119 -17.04 14.72 7.81
N PRO A 120 -16.80 16.04 7.94
CA PRO A 120 -15.89 16.80 7.06
C PRO A 120 -14.46 16.25 7.06
N LEU A 121 -13.90 15.88 8.22
CA LEU A 121 -12.55 15.34 8.32
C LEU A 121 -12.38 14.01 7.57
N LEU A 122 -13.39 13.14 7.64
CA LEU A 122 -13.35 11.83 6.99
C LEU A 122 -13.53 11.97 5.47
N ARG A 123 -14.34 12.94 5.03
CA ARG A 123 -14.47 13.32 3.61
C ARG A 123 -13.18 13.91 3.06
N TRP A 124 -12.53 14.79 3.82
CA TRP A 124 -11.22 15.33 3.48
C TRP A 124 -10.18 14.20 3.40
N LEU A 125 -10.05 13.36 4.44
CA LEU A 125 -9.11 12.24 4.49
C LEU A 125 -9.25 11.32 3.26
N MET A 126 -10.48 11.02 2.86
CA MET A 126 -10.82 10.20 1.69
C MET A 126 -10.74 10.93 0.34
N LEU A 127 -10.28 12.18 0.30
CA LEU A 127 -10.17 13.01 -0.91
C LEU A 127 -11.52 13.24 -1.63
N LEU A 128 -12.63 13.22 -0.88
CA LEU A 128 -13.99 13.32 -1.43
C LEU A 128 -14.43 14.75 -1.73
N ASP A 129 -13.93 15.74 -1.01
CA ASP A 129 -14.36 17.15 -1.13
C ASP A 129 -13.69 17.89 -2.30
N ARG A 130 -13.01 17.17 -3.18
CA ARG A 130 -12.24 17.70 -4.32
C ARG A 130 -13.08 18.32 -5.45
N LYS A 131 -14.42 18.27 -5.38
CA LYS A 131 -15.32 18.83 -6.41
C LYS A 131 -16.14 20.01 -5.89
N GLN A 132 -15.47 21.16 -5.80
CA GLN A 132 -16.03 22.49 -6.09
C GLN A 132 -14.95 23.59 -6.28
N ALA A 133 -13.66 23.22 -6.37
CA ALA A 133 -12.60 24.14 -6.78
C ALA A 133 -12.40 24.08 -8.31
N THR A 134 -13.40 24.55 -9.06
CA THR A 134 -13.24 24.98 -10.45
C THR A 134 -12.36 26.22 -10.47
N HIS A 135 -11.04 26.02 -10.39
CA HIS A 135 -9.93 26.82 -10.94
C HIS A 135 -8.64 26.45 -10.18
N SER A 136 -7.64 25.95 -10.90
CA SER A 136 -6.23 25.95 -10.50
C SER A 136 -5.91 25.39 -9.09
N GLN A 137 -6.13 24.09 -8.84
CA GLN A 137 -5.38 23.46 -7.74
C GLN A 137 -3.90 23.42 -8.12
N SER A 138 -3.05 24.01 -7.27
CA SER A 138 -1.62 23.95 -7.47
C SER A 138 -1.12 22.51 -7.31
N ARG A 139 -0.11 22.12 -8.07
CA ARG A 139 0.54 20.80 -7.94
C ARG A 139 0.94 20.51 -6.48
N ALA A 140 1.28 21.55 -5.72
CA ALA A 140 1.62 21.47 -4.30
C ALA A 140 0.49 20.95 -3.41
N GLN A 141 -0.77 21.35 -3.65
CA GLN A 141 -1.91 20.85 -2.86
C GLN A 141 -2.15 19.35 -3.11
N SER A 142 -2.02 18.90 -4.36
CA SER A 142 -2.13 17.48 -4.69
C SER A 142 -1.01 16.64 -4.06
N LEU A 143 0.22 17.16 -4.03
CA LEU A 143 1.35 16.49 -3.37
C LEU A 143 1.15 16.42 -1.85
N THR A 144 0.69 17.51 -1.24
CA THR A 144 0.39 17.57 0.20
C THR A 144 -0.68 16.55 0.58
N ASP A 145 -1.72 16.42 -0.24
CA ASP A 145 -2.79 15.44 -0.02
C ASP A 145 -2.24 14.01 0.02
N HIS A 146 -1.40 13.60 -0.92
CA HIS A 146 -0.78 12.27 -0.89
C HIS A 146 0.19 12.11 0.30
N ALA A 147 1.02 13.12 0.57
CA ALA A 147 2.00 13.11 1.65
C ALA A 147 1.35 12.87 3.02
N VAL A 148 0.17 13.45 3.28
CA VAL A 148 -0.56 13.21 4.54
C VAL A 148 -0.97 11.74 4.69
N ARG A 149 -1.51 11.09 3.64
CA ARG A 149 -1.97 9.69 3.74
C ARG A 149 -0.78 8.73 3.85
N ILE A 150 0.27 8.99 3.07
CA ILE A 150 1.53 8.25 3.17
C ILE A 150 2.10 8.39 4.58
N GLY A 151 2.14 9.62 5.12
CA GLY A 151 2.58 9.90 6.48
C GLY A 151 1.77 9.17 7.54
N LEU A 152 0.44 9.12 7.41
CA LEU A 152 -0.42 8.36 8.32
C LEU A 152 -0.13 6.85 8.26
N MET A 153 -0.01 6.29 7.05
CA MET A 153 0.32 4.86 6.88
C MET A 153 1.72 4.55 7.42
N PHE A 154 2.69 5.43 7.18
CA PHE A 154 4.03 5.34 7.73
C PHE A 154 3.99 5.34 9.26
N ILE A 155 3.34 6.31 9.90
CA ILE A 155 3.29 6.42 11.37
C ILE A 155 2.66 5.17 11.98
N VAL A 156 1.50 4.73 11.48
CA VAL A 156 0.81 3.54 12.01
C VAL A 156 1.68 2.29 11.84
N SER A 157 2.26 2.09 10.65
CA SER A 157 3.10 0.92 10.38
C SER A 157 4.39 0.95 11.19
N PHE A 158 5.01 2.13 11.34
CA PHE A 158 6.22 2.34 12.13
C PHE A 158 5.97 2.01 13.60
N LEU A 159 4.90 2.56 14.20
CA LEU A 159 4.57 2.34 15.61
C LEU A 159 4.23 0.88 15.94
N ILE A 160 3.74 0.12 14.96
CA ILE A 160 3.42 -1.31 15.15
C ILE A 160 4.65 -2.18 14.89
N LEU A 161 5.24 -2.07 13.71
CA LEU A 161 6.24 -3.05 13.24
C LEU A 161 7.64 -2.74 13.73
N TRP A 162 8.03 -1.46 13.85
CA TRP A 162 9.38 -1.09 14.25
C TRP A 162 9.72 -1.50 15.68
N PRO A 163 8.93 -1.16 16.73
CA PRO A 163 9.26 -1.55 18.10
C PRO A 163 9.15 -3.07 18.30
N ALA A 164 8.19 -3.73 17.65
CA ALA A 164 8.10 -5.19 17.66
C ALA A 164 9.36 -5.84 17.08
N SER A 165 9.85 -5.31 15.95
CA SER A 165 11.09 -5.77 15.32
C SER A 165 12.31 -5.56 16.19
N VAL A 166 12.46 -4.38 16.78
CA VAL A 166 13.53 -4.07 17.73
C VAL A 166 13.48 -5.04 18.92
N GLY A 167 12.31 -5.26 19.50
CA GLY A 167 12.11 -6.19 20.61
C GLY A 167 12.47 -7.63 20.26
N ILE A 168 12.15 -8.10 19.05
CA ILE A 168 12.54 -9.44 18.58
C ILE A 168 14.06 -9.49 18.36
N LEU A 169 14.64 -8.49 17.69
CA LEU A 169 16.07 -8.45 17.39
C LEU A 169 16.94 -8.40 18.65
N THR A 170 16.51 -7.75 19.73
CA THR A 170 17.25 -7.77 21.01
C THR A 170 17.29 -9.15 21.67
N THR A 171 16.37 -10.05 21.34
CA THR A 171 16.38 -11.45 21.85
C THR A 171 17.31 -12.37 21.05
N ILE A 172 17.56 -12.04 19.78
CA ILE A 172 18.39 -12.84 18.86
C ILE A 172 19.83 -12.33 18.84
N GLY A 173 20.02 -11.02 18.96
CA GLY A 173 21.32 -10.39 18.84
C GLY A 173 22.25 -10.72 20.01
N GLU A 174 23.54 -10.82 19.72
CA GLU A 174 24.56 -11.09 20.73
C GLU A 174 25.07 -9.78 21.33
N ARG A 175 25.13 -9.71 22.66
CA ARG A 175 25.84 -8.63 23.35
C ARG A 175 27.30 -9.00 23.53
N ARG A 176 28.19 -8.18 23.00
CA ARG A 176 29.61 -8.28 23.29
C ARG A 176 29.85 -7.69 24.69
N GLY A 177 30.47 -8.46 25.58
CA GLY A 177 30.73 -8.00 26.95
C GLY A 177 31.58 -6.72 26.98
N GLY A 178 31.43 -5.90 28.03
CA GLY A 178 32.17 -4.64 28.22
C GLY A 178 31.25 -3.42 28.39
N ARG A 179 31.71 -2.24 27.96
CA ARG A 179 30.93 -0.97 27.96
C ARG A 179 29.96 -0.84 26.78
N ASP A 180 29.85 -1.88 25.95
CA ASP A 180 29.01 -1.84 24.77
C ASP A 180 27.55 -2.16 25.12
N TRP A 181 26.63 -1.37 24.57
CA TRP A 181 25.20 -1.46 24.86
C TRP A 181 24.39 -2.03 23.70
N ASP A 182 25.02 -2.20 22.53
CA ASP A 182 24.37 -2.63 21.30
C ASP A 182 24.35 -4.15 21.11
N TRP A 183 23.52 -4.60 20.18
CA TRP A 183 23.36 -5.99 19.79
C TRP A 183 23.99 -6.23 18.43
N TYR A 184 24.71 -7.34 18.32
CA TYR A 184 25.48 -7.72 17.14
C TYR A 184 24.81 -8.88 16.40
N PHE A 185 24.90 -8.84 15.08
CA PHE A 185 24.33 -9.87 14.22
C PHE A 185 25.38 -10.42 13.27
N GLN A 186 25.24 -11.71 12.96
CA GLN A 186 26.02 -12.34 11.91
C GLN A 186 25.57 -11.82 10.54
N ARG A 187 26.49 -11.86 9.57
CA ARG A 187 26.22 -11.36 8.21
C ARG A 187 25.22 -12.19 7.43
N GLU A 188 25.13 -13.48 7.75
CA GLU A 188 24.37 -14.45 6.98
C GLU A 188 23.09 -14.83 7.73
N TRP A 189 22.02 -14.89 6.94
CA TRP A 189 20.66 -15.27 7.28
C TRP A 189 19.89 -14.36 8.23
N ALA A 190 20.47 -13.87 9.33
CA ALA A 190 19.71 -13.09 10.31
C ALA A 190 19.21 -11.74 9.74
N PRO A 191 20.06 -10.87 9.16
CA PRO A 191 19.60 -9.61 8.55
C PRO A 191 18.66 -9.83 7.34
N GLN A 192 18.94 -10.85 6.54
CA GLN A 192 18.19 -11.13 5.31
C GLN A 192 16.80 -11.68 5.62
N ALA A 193 16.70 -12.65 6.53
CA ALA A 193 15.42 -13.19 6.99
C ALA A 193 14.61 -12.10 7.70
N PHE A 194 15.25 -11.29 8.55
CA PHE A 194 14.60 -10.14 9.18
C PHE A 194 13.98 -9.21 8.13
N LYS A 195 14.75 -8.77 7.14
CA LYS A 195 14.27 -7.86 6.09
C LYS A 195 13.15 -8.48 5.24
N ALA A 196 13.25 -9.78 4.93
CA ALA A 196 12.23 -10.50 4.19
C ALA A 196 10.89 -10.52 4.94
N VAL A 197 10.92 -10.95 6.21
CA VAL A 197 9.71 -11.03 7.04
C VAL A 197 9.16 -9.64 7.30
N PHE A 198 10.02 -8.66 7.61
CA PHE A 198 9.61 -7.28 7.87
C PHE A 198 8.94 -6.64 6.65
N GLY A 199 9.57 -6.73 5.47
CA GLY A 199 9.02 -6.18 4.23
C GLY A 199 7.71 -6.86 3.82
N GLY A 200 7.63 -8.19 3.99
CA GLY A 200 6.44 -8.97 3.71
C GLY A 200 5.28 -8.63 4.64
N LEU A 201 5.51 -8.55 5.96
CA LEU A 201 4.49 -8.14 6.93
C LEU A 201 4.02 -6.70 6.70
N LEU A 202 4.96 -5.80 6.38
CA LEU A 202 4.62 -4.42 6.05
C LEU A 202 3.70 -4.36 4.82
N ALA A 203 4.02 -5.10 3.76
CA ALA A 203 3.15 -5.17 2.58
C ALA A 203 1.79 -5.77 2.97
N LEU A 204 1.75 -6.96 3.59
CA LEU A 204 0.52 -7.63 4.00
C LEU A 204 -0.46 -6.72 4.75
N LEU A 205 0.05 -5.81 5.58
CA LEU A 205 -0.75 -4.87 6.36
C LEU A 205 -1.12 -3.59 5.60
N THR A 206 -0.30 -3.14 4.66
CA THR A 206 -0.46 -1.82 4.02
C THR A 206 -1.11 -1.90 2.64
N THR A 207 -0.74 -2.85 1.79
CA THR A 207 -1.26 -2.95 0.41
C THR A 207 -2.78 -3.19 0.37
N PRO A 208 -3.38 -4.11 1.16
CA PRO A 208 -4.84 -4.30 1.14
C PRO A 208 -5.60 -3.03 1.55
N VAL A 209 -5.04 -2.29 2.51
CA VAL A 209 -5.64 -1.06 3.04
C VAL A 209 -5.57 0.06 1.99
N MET A 210 -4.43 0.19 1.30
CA MET A 210 -4.25 1.17 0.23
C MET A 210 -5.12 0.84 -1.00
N ALA A 211 -5.17 -0.43 -1.41
CA ALA A 211 -6.05 -0.89 -2.49
C ALA A 211 -7.52 -0.61 -2.17
N SER A 212 -7.95 -0.97 -0.95
CA SER A 212 -9.32 -0.69 -0.46
C SER A 212 -9.63 0.81 -0.47
N PHE A 213 -8.68 1.65 -0.05
CA PHE A 213 -8.84 3.10 -0.07
C PHE A 213 -9.15 3.62 -1.49
N TRP A 214 -8.40 3.17 -2.50
CA TRP A 214 -8.61 3.58 -3.88
C TRP A 214 -9.93 3.05 -4.46
N LEU A 215 -10.26 1.79 -4.19
CA LEU A 215 -11.52 1.17 -4.64
C LEU A 215 -12.76 1.88 -4.06
N VAL A 216 -12.74 2.22 -2.77
CA VAL A 216 -13.83 2.95 -2.11
C VAL A 216 -13.94 4.38 -2.64
N ARG A 217 -12.79 5.04 -2.85
CA ARG A 217 -12.74 6.40 -3.38
C ARG A 217 -13.38 6.50 -4.76
N GLU A 218 -13.07 5.57 -5.68
CA GLU A 218 -13.66 5.60 -7.01
C GLU A 218 -15.14 5.19 -7.00
N GLY A 219 -15.58 4.30 -6.12
CA GLY A 219 -17.02 3.99 -5.94
C GLY A 219 -17.83 5.25 -5.62
N TRP A 220 -17.33 6.08 -4.70
CA TRP A 220 -17.94 7.37 -4.37
C TRP A 220 -17.83 8.44 -5.46
N ARG A 221 -16.91 8.29 -6.42
CA ARG A 221 -16.79 9.19 -7.58
C ARG A 221 -17.85 8.87 -8.62
N LEU A 222 -18.11 7.59 -8.87
CA LEU A 222 -19.12 7.13 -9.83
C LEU A 222 -20.55 7.49 -9.38
N ARG A 223 -20.88 7.40 -8.09
CA ARG A 223 -22.19 7.86 -7.55
C ARG A 223 -22.49 9.36 -7.74
N ARG A 224 -21.50 10.16 -8.16
CA ARG A 224 -21.64 11.62 -8.39
C ARG A 224 -21.73 11.99 -9.87
N GLY A 225 -21.54 11.03 -10.78
CA GLY A 225 -21.82 11.19 -12.21
C GLY A 225 -23.26 10.84 -12.49
#